data_AF-A0A9P4RBH4-F1
#
_entry.id   AF-A0A9P4RBH4-F1
#
_cell.length_a   1.000
_cell.length_b   1.000
_cell.length_c   1.000
_cell.angle_alpha   90.00
_cell.angle_beta   90.00
_cell.angle_gamma   90.00
#
_symmetry.space_group_name_H-M   'P 1'
#
loop_
_entity.id
_entity.type
_entity.pdbx_description
1 polymer ?
#
loop_
_entity_poly.entity_id
_entity_poly.type
_entity_poly.pdbx_seq_one_letter_code
_entity_poly.pdbx_strand_id
1 'polypeptide(L)'
;MADRIASHGRGGAGNLGKDDPNSQPHAEDLTTPTLKSDHYSTGRGGSGNIAKNDPLHPELARASQDVEAPQHREQSGPTHFGRGGAANVITPGTEQSQLKGDEAKHTGDNKGLVGKGKEFLNKLGKK
;
A
#
# COMPACT_ATOMS: atom_id res chain seq x y z
N MET A 1 -12.78 -16.43 26.77
CA MET A 1 -11.86 -15.71 25.85
C MET A 1 -12.50 -14.38 25.53
N ALA A 2 -11.77 -13.28 25.63
CA ALA A 2 -12.33 -11.95 25.36
C ALA A 2 -12.63 -11.81 23.86
N ASP A 3 -13.81 -11.32 23.52
CA ASP A 3 -14.17 -11.01 22.13
C ASP A 3 -13.27 -9.90 21.60
N ARG A 4 -12.42 -10.23 20.63
CA ARG A 4 -11.57 -9.26 19.94
C ARG A 4 -12.32 -8.70 18.73
N ILE A 5 -12.04 -7.45 18.38
CA ILE A 5 -12.52 -6.81 17.16
C ILE A 5 -11.37 -6.78 16.17
N ALA A 6 -11.59 -7.31 14.96
CA ALA A 6 -10.59 -7.36 13.90
C ALA A 6 -11.08 -6.60 12.65
N SER A 7 -10.13 -6.00 11.92
CA SER A 7 -10.38 -5.31 10.65
C SER A 7 -10.10 -6.25 9.47
N HIS A 8 -11.02 -6.28 8.50
CA HIS A 8 -10.88 -7.12 7.30
C HIS A 8 -10.83 -6.26 6.02
N GLY A 9 -9.86 -6.49 5.13
CA GLY A 9 -9.80 -5.80 3.84
C GLY A 9 -9.36 -4.32 3.90
N ARG A 10 -9.89 -3.49 2.99
CA ARG A 10 -9.41 -2.11 2.73
C ARG A 10 -9.99 -1.05 3.70
N GLY A 11 -9.89 -1.28 5.01
CA GLY A 11 -10.12 -0.26 6.06
C GLY A 11 -11.52 0.40 6.13
N GLY A 12 -11.79 1.16 7.18
CA GLY A 12 -13.09 1.82 7.42
C GLY A 12 -14.02 1.04 8.37
N ALA A 13 -14.98 1.74 8.98
CA ALA A 13 -15.78 1.21 10.09
C ALA A 13 -16.59 -0.05 9.74
N GLY A 14 -17.03 -0.21 8.49
CA GLY A 14 -17.77 -1.41 8.03
C GLY A 14 -16.93 -2.68 7.93
N ASN A 15 -15.61 -2.56 8.03
CA ASN A 15 -14.67 -3.68 7.98
C ASN A 15 -14.25 -4.19 9.37
N LEU A 16 -14.73 -3.54 10.43
CA LEU A 16 -14.51 -3.95 11.81
C LEU A 16 -15.60 -4.95 12.21
N GLY A 17 -15.19 -6.17 12.56
CA GLY A 17 -16.09 -7.25 12.91
C GLY A 17 -15.56 -8.03 14.11
N LYS A 18 -16.41 -8.92 14.61
CA LYS A 18 -16.03 -9.86 15.66
C LYS A 18 -15.00 -10.83 15.10
N ASP A 19 -13.87 -10.95 15.78
CA ASP A 19 -12.77 -11.84 15.42
C ASP A 19 -13.22 -13.31 15.59
N ASP A 20 -13.03 -14.13 14.56
CA ASP A 20 -13.26 -15.57 14.66
C ASP A 20 -12.02 -16.22 15.29
N PRO A 21 -12.12 -16.82 16.49
CA PRO A 21 -10.98 -17.46 17.13
C PRO A 21 -10.39 -18.63 16.33
N ASN A 22 -11.17 -19.27 15.43
CA ASN A 22 -10.68 -20.32 14.53
C ASN A 22 -10.06 -19.78 13.23
N SER A 23 -10.21 -18.49 12.93
CA SER A 23 -9.53 -17.84 11.81
C SER A 23 -8.08 -17.50 12.13
N GLN A 24 -7.65 -17.68 13.38
CA GLN A 24 -6.32 -17.33 13.82
C GLN A 24 -5.35 -18.43 13.41
N PRO A 25 -4.25 -18.10 12.72
CA PRO A 25 -3.27 -19.10 12.34
C PRO A 25 -2.68 -19.73 13.62
N HIS A 26 -2.70 -21.05 13.68
CA HIS A 26 -2.01 -21.78 14.73
C HIS A 26 -0.51 -21.87 14.40
N ALA A 27 0.33 -22.16 15.40
CA ALA A 27 1.78 -22.22 15.19
C ALA A 27 2.16 -23.30 14.16
N GLU A 28 1.37 -24.36 14.09
CA GLU A 28 1.50 -25.46 13.15
C GLU A 28 1.26 -25.01 11.70
N ASP A 29 0.35 -24.06 11.47
CA ASP A 29 0.02 -23.54 10.13
C ASP A 29 1.14 -22.67 9.55
N LEU A 30 2.00 -22.12 10.42
CA LEU A 30 3.15 -21.32 10.04
C LEU A 30 4.38 -22.17 9.71
N THR A 31 4.29 -23.50 9.88
CA THR A 31 5.38 -24.39 9.50
C THR A 31 5.45 -24.52 7.98
N THR A 32 6.60 -24.11 7.41
CA THR A 32 6.79 -24.21 5.96
C THR A 32 6.92 -25.69 5.59
N PRO A 33 6.11 -26.20 4.66
CA PRO A 33 6.20 -27.59 4.23
C PRO A 33 7.53 -27.83 3.50
N THR A 34 8.13 -29.00 3.72
CA THR A 34 9.37 -29.41 3.05
C THR A 34 9.11 -30.17 1.74
N LEU A 35 10.05 -30.09 0.80
CA LEU A 35 9.98 -30.85 -0.43
C LEU A 35 10.20 -32.35 -0.16
N LYS A 36 9.29 -33.17 -0.69
CA LYS A 36 9.35 -34.64 -0.57
C LYS A 36 10.03 -35.32 -1.76
N SER A 37 10.30 -34.58 -2.83
CA SER A 37 10.90 -35.09 -4.05
C SER A 37 12.42 -35.19 -3.93
N ASP A 38 13.04 -36.17 -4.59
CA ASP A 38 14.49 -36.33 -4.63
C ASP A 38 15.22 -35.19 -5.35
N HIS A 39 14.51 -34.48 -6.24
CA HIS A 39 15.05 -33.39 -7.04
C HIS A 39 14.08 -32.22 -7.08
N TYR A 40 14.64 -31.02 -7.29
CA TYR A 40 13.87 -29.78 -7.35
C TYR A 40 14.45 -28.81 -8.39
N SER A 41 13.63 -27.89 -8.90
CA SER A 41 14.08 -26.83 -9.82
C SER A 41 14.45 -25.57 -9.04
N THR A 42 15.55 -24.92 -9.38
CA THR A 42 16.00 -23.63 -8.82
C THR A 42 15.46 -22.41 -9.57
N GLY A 43 14.70 -22.58 -10.66
CA GLY A 43 14.23 -21.42 -11.42
C GLY A 43 13.62 -21.69 -12.80
N ARG A 44 13.79 -20.71 -13.71
CA ARG A 44 13.13 -20.65 -15.03
C ARG A 44 13.71 -21.66 -16.03
N GLY A 45 13.21 -22.90 -15.98
CA GLY A 45 13.16 -23.86 -17.10
C GLY A 45 14.49 -24.47 -17.59
N GLY A 46 14.44 -25.71 -18.07
CA GLY A 46 15.60 -26.43 -18.61
C GLY A 46 16.23 -27.42 -17.62
N SER A 47 16.88 -28.46 -18.15
CA SER A 47 17.54 -29.51 -17.35
C SER A 47 18.70 -29.00 -16.48
N GLY A 48 19.29 -27.85 -16.86
CA GLY A 48 20.41 -27.24 -16.13
C GLY A 48 20.04 -26.64 -14.77
N ASN A 49 18.74 -26.51 -14.46
CA ASN A 49 18.25 -25.90 -13.23
C ASN A 49 17.70 -26.95 -12.23
N ILE A 50 17.97 -28.23 -12.45
CA ILE A 50 17.55 -29.32 -11.54
C ILE A 50 18.66 -29.61 -10.54
N ALA A 51 18.35 -29.50 -9.26
CA ALA A 51 19.24 -29.84 -8.16
C ALA A 51 18.69 -31.04 -7.37
N LYS A 52 19.59 -31.76 -6.69
CA LYS A 52 19.22 -32.85 -5.80
C LYS A 52 18.78 -32.29 -4.45
N ASN A 53 17.66 -32.78 -3.93
CA ASN A 53 17.16 -32.45 -2.62
C ASN A 53 17.97 -33.19 -1.54
N ASP A 54 18.35 -32.48 -0.49
CA ASP A 54 18.93 -33.07 0.72
C ASP A 54 17.87 -33.04 1.84
N PRO A 55 17.30 -34.20 2.21
CA PRO A 55 16.29 -34.28 3.27
C PRO A 55 16.80 -33.84 4.65
N LEU A 56 18.12 -33.88 4.90
CA LEU A 56 18.72 -33.41 6.15
C LEU A 56 18.86 -31.88 6.18
N HIS A 57 18.82 -31.23 5.02
CA HIS A 57 19.01 -29.79 4.82
C HIS A 57 17.93 -29.17 3.92
N PRO A 58 16.64 -29.23 4.30
CA PRO A 58 15.54 -28.70 3.51
C PRO A 58 15.60 -27.17 3.29
N GLU A 59 16.34 -26.45 4.13
CA GLU A 59 16.57 -25.01 4.02
C GLU A 59 17.31 -24.62 2.73
N LEU A 60 18.18 -25.49 2.21
CA LEU A 60 18.94 -25.25 0.99
C LEU A 60 18.04 -25.27 -0.24
N ALA A 61 17.16 -26.26 -0.32
CA ALA A 61 16.16 -26.36 -1.38
C ALA A 61 15.28 -25.11 -1.41
N ARG A 62 14.78 -24.68 -0.24
CA ARG A 62 13.99 -23.45 -0.11
C ARG A 62 14.76 -22.22 -0.58
N ALA A 63 15.97 -21.99 -0.06
CA ALA A 63 16.77 -20.82 -0.41
C ALA A 63 17.05 -20.72 -1.92
N SER A 64 17.21 -21.86 -2.58
CA SER A 64 17.45 -21.92 -4.02
C SER A 64 16.20 -21.82 -4.90
N GLN A 65 15.00 -21.95 -4.31
CA GLN A 65 13.72 -21.74 -4.97
C GLN A 65 13.15 -20.35 -4.73
N ASP A 66 13.49 -19.74 -3.59
CA ASP A 66 13.14 -18.37 -3.27
C ASP A 66 13.85 -17.44 -4.26
N VAL A 67 13.05 -16.74 -5.05
CA VAL A 67 13.56 -15.69 -5.95
C VAL A 67 13.63 -14.41 -5.12
N GLU A 68 14.83 -13.85 -4.99
CA GLU A 68 14.97 -12.51 -4.40
C GLU A 68 14.09 -11.52 -5.17
N ALA A 69 13.39 -10.65 -4.43
CA ALA A 69 12.60 -9.61 -5.05
C ALA A 69 13.51 -8.83 -6.01
N PRO A 70 13.06 -8.56 -7.25
CA PRO A 70 13.84 -7.74 -8.17
C PRO A 70 14.23 -6.45 -7.47
N GLN A 71 15.51 -6.07 -7.57
CA GLN A 71 15.98 -4.82 -7.00
C GLN A 71 15.07 -3.69 -7.50
N HIS A 72 14.36 -3.04 -6.58
CA HIS A 72 13.52 -1.91 -6.95
C HIS A 72 14.44 -0.81 -7.44
N ARG A 73 14.28 -0.43 -8.72
CA ARG A 73 15.00 0.73 -9.23
C ARG A 73 14.43 1.96 -8.55
N GLU A 74 15.25 2.63 -7.75
CA GLU A 74 14.93 3.96 -7.24
C GLU A 74 14.48 4.85 -8.40
N GLN A 75 13.22 5.25 -8.37
CA GLN A 75 12.65 6.09 -9.41
C GLN A 75 13.23 7.49 -9.23
N SER A 76 14.20 7.87 -10.07
CA SER A 76 14.76 9.22 -10.04
C SER A 76 13.76 10.21 -10.63
N GLY A 77 12.79 10.67 -9.83
CA GLY A 77 11.85 11.71 -10.22
C GLY A 77 10.50 11.63 -9.49
N PRO A 78 9.60 12.60 -9.74
CA PRO A 78 8.29 12.62 -9.12
C PRO A 78 7.38 11.52 -9.70
N THR A 79 6.82 10.66 -8.84
CA THR A 79 5.95 9.55 -9.23
C THR A 79 4.50 9.86 -8.89
N HIS A 80 3.58 9.66 -9.84
CA HIS A 80 2.15 9.90 -9.65
C HIS A 80 1.40 8.61 -9.28
N PHE A 81 0.59 8.64 -8.23
CA PHE A 81 -0.27 7.50 -7.85
C PHE A 81 -1.77 7.82 -7.96
N GLY A 82 -2.57 6.91 -8.52
CA GLY A 82 -4.02 7.09 -8.63
C GLY A 82 -4.48 8.00 -9.78
N ARG A 83 -5.66 8.63 -9.65
CA ARG A 83 -6.27 9.48 -10.68
C ARG A 83 -5.73 10.90 -10.55
N GLY A 84 -5.04 11.38 -11.59
CA GLY A 84 -4.13 12.54 -11.59
C GLY A 84 -4.54 13.81 -10.81
N GLY A 85 -3.52 14.56 -10.41
CA GLY A 85 -3.59 15.79 -9.62
C GLY A 85 -2.25 16.05 -8.93
N ALA A 86 -1.92 17.30 -8.60
CA ALA A 86 -0.64 17.66 -7.97
C ALA A 86 -0.46 17.05 -6.56
N ALA A 87 -1.56 16.67 -5.90
CA ALA A 87 -1.53 16.02 -4.59
C ALA A 87 -1.07 14.54 -4.62
N ASN A 88 -0.92 13.95 -5.81
CA ASN A 88 -0.61 12.53 -5.98
C ASN A 88 0.86 12.28 -6.32
N VAL A 89 1.70 13.31 -6.24
CA VAL A 89 3.11 13.28 -6.63
C VAL A 89 3.97 12.95 -5.43
N ILE A 90 4.72 11.85 -5.51
CA ILE A 90 5.72 11.46 -4.51
C ILE A 90 7.10 11.75 -5.08
N THR A 91 7.86 12.62 -4.41
CA THR A 91 9.25 12.90 -4.73
C THR A 91 10.14 12.15 -3.74
N PRO A 92 11.01 11.22 -4.17
CA PRO A 92 11.88 10.50 -3.26
C PRO A 92 12.91 11.44 -2.63
N GLY A 93 13.06 11.39 -1.30
CA GLY A 93 14.02 12.20 -0.53
C GLY A 93 13.39 13.25 0.39
N THR A 94 12.09 13.54 0.30
CA THR A 94 11.39 14.31 1.33
C THR A 94 10.85 13.36 2.40
N GLU A 95 11.71 12.96 3.33
CA GLU A 95 11.23 12.37 4.57
C GLU A 95 10.25 13.35 5.23
N GLN A 96 9.13 12.81 5.71
CA GLN A 96 7.95 13.51 6.21
C GLN A 96 6.97 13.94 5.11
N SER A 97 6.03 13.04 4.86
CA SER A 97 4.62 13.35 4.69
C SER A 97 4.14 14.37 5.73
N GLN A 98 4.49 15.65 5.53
CA GLN A 98 3.65 16.72 6.01
C GLN A 98 2.40 16.69 5.13
N LEU A 99 1.41 15.89 5.55
CA LEU A 99 0.01 16.25 5.40
C LEU A 99 -0.25 17.53 6.21
N LYS A 100 0.52 18.60 5.97
CA LYS A 100 0.05 19.95 6.19
C LYS A 100 -0.82 20.17 4.98
N GLY A 101 -2.14 20.14 5.19
CA GLY A 101 -3.03 20.83 4.27
C GLY A 101 -2.40 22.21 4.10
N ASP A 102 -1.90 22.47 2.90
CA ASP A 102 -1.51 23.81 2.52
C ASP A 102 -2.78 24.65 2.75
N GLU A 103 -2.81 25.38 3.86
CA GLU A 103 -3.45 26.67 3.90
C GLU A 103 -2.77 27.46 2.79
N ALA A 104 -3.28 27.26 1.58
CA ALA A 104 -3.18 28.20 0.51
C ALA A 104 -3.68 29.51 1.13
N LYS A 105 -2.74 30.34 1.58
CA LYS A 105 -2.94 31.77 1.68
C LYS A 105 -3.33 32.20 0.27
N HIS A 106 -4.64 32.13 0.02
CA HIS A 106 -5.30 32.84 -1.03
C HIS A 106 -5.10 34.32 -0.71
N THR A 107 -3.95 34.85 -1.11
CA THR A 107 -3.83 36.25 -1.55
C THR A 107 -4.54 36.32 -2.91
N GLY A 108 -5.85 36.07 -2.85
CA GLY A 108 -6.79 36.22 -3.93
C GLY A 108 -7.94 36.96 -3.31
N ASP A 109 -8.13 38.20 -3.74
CA ASP A 109 -9.14 39.12 -3.25
C ASP A 109 -10.46 38.38 -2.96
N ASN A 110 -10.78 38.25 -1.68
CA ASN A 110 -11.98 37.58 -1.18
C ASN A 110 -13.24 38.42 -1.48
N LYS A 111 -13.50 38.72 -2.76
CA LYS A 111 -14.84 39.04 -3.24
C LYS A 111 -15.54 37.73 -3.59
N GLY A 112 -15.83 36.95 -2.54
CA GLY A 112 -16.71 35.79 -2.63
C GLY A 112 -18.10 36.18 -3.15
N LEU A 113 -18.91 35.19 -3.54
CA LEU A 113 -20.25 35.38 -4.13
C LEU A 113 -21.14 36.33 -3.32
N VAL A 114 -20.99 36.36 -2.00
CA VAL A 114 -21.72 37.27 -1.09
C VAL A 114 -21.36 38.75 -1.34
N GLY A 115 -20.10 39.04 -1.67
CA GLY A 115 -19.64 40.39 -2.02
C GLY A 115 -20.22 40.87 -3.36
N LYS A 116 -20.26 39.99 -4.37
CA LYS A 116 -20.89 40.29 -5.67
C LYS A 116 -22.41 40.45 -5.54
N GLY A 117 -23.06 39.66 -4.68
CA GLY A 117 -24.49 39.80 -4.39
C GLY A 117 -24.86 41.14 -3.73
N LYS A 118 -24.06 41.61 -2.77
CA LYS A 118 -24.26 42.92 -2.14
C LYS A 118 -24.04 44.09 -3.10
N GLU A 119 -23.04 43.99 -3.98
CA GLU A 119 -22.79 45.01 -5.02
C GLU A 119 -23.95 45.10 -6.03
N PHE A 120 -24.54 43.97 -6.40
CA PHE A 120 -25.67 43.95 -7.33
C PHE A 120 -26.94 44.54 -6.69
N LEU A 121 -27.19 44.25 -5.42
CA LEU A 121 -28.37 44.75 -4.69
C LEU A 121 -28.28 46.26 -4.43
N ASN A 122 -27.09 46.77 -4.10
CA ASN A 122 -26.85 48.22 -3.97
C ASN A 122 -26.97 48.97 -5.30
N LYS A 123 -26.66 48.31 -6.43
CA LYS A 123 -26.83 48.88 -7.76
C LYS A 123 -28.29 48.89 -8.22
N LEU A 124 -29.11 47.96 -7.74
CA LEU A 124 -30.55 47.92 -8.01
C LEU A 124 -31.36 48.86 -7.09
N GLY A 125 -30.89 49.13 -5.87
CA GLY A 125 -31.56 50.02 -4.90
C GLY A 125 -31.30 51.51 -5.10
N LYS A 126 -30.48 51.90 -6.09
CA LYS A 126 -30.31 53.29 -6.52
C LYS A 126 -31.05 53.53 -7.84
N LYS A 127 -32.37 53.61 -7.75
CA LYS A 127 -33.21 54.28 -8.74
C LYS A 127 -34.38 54.94 -8.04
#